data_AF-A0A552X4G6-F1
#
_entry.id   AF-A0A552X4G6-F1
#
_cell.length_a   1.000
_cell.length_b   1.000
_cell.length_c   1.000
_cell.angle_alpha   90.00
_cell.angle_beta   90.00
_cell.angle_gamma   90.00
#
_symmetry.space_group_name_H-M   'P 1'
#
loop_
_entity.id
_entity.type
_entity.pdbx_description
1 polymer ?
#
loop_
_entity_poly.entity_id
_entity_poly.type
_entity_poly.pdbx_seq_one_letter_code
_entity_poly.pdbx_strand_id
1 'polypeptide(L)'
;MWVMSIIGVVWFSLSLICIFAFADTDIEAAVGWGLLGLAYAVPYAIVGVVTTKKKKETDASSTEELLKLHELKEKNILTEDEFQAKKRAILAK
;
A
#
# COMPACT_ATOMS: atom_id res chain seq x y z
N MET A 1 -3.17 6.77 2.37
CA MET A 1 -1.85 6.49 1.76
C MET A 1 -1.30 7.68 1.00
N TRP A 2 -2.10 8.34 0.15
CA TRP A 2 -1.65 9.40 -0.74
C TRP A 2 -1.15 10.63 0.02
N VAL A 3 -1.84 11.01 1.10
CA VAL A 3 -1.44 12.13 1.97
C VAL A 3 -0.06 11.89 2.61
N MET A 4 0.21 10.69 3.12
CA MET A 4 1.52 10.35 3.71
C MET A 4 2.63 10.33 2.65
N SER A 5 2.32 9.92 1.42
CA SER A 5 3.29 9.93 0.32
C SER A 5 3.66 11.36 -0.11
N ILE A 6 2.68 12.25 -0.23
CA ILE A 6 2.91 13.66 -0.60
C ILE A 6 3.75 14.36 0.47
N ILE A 7 3.43 14.16 1.74
CA ILE A 7 4.20 14.70 2.86
C ILE A 7 5.65 14.20 2.81
N GLY A 8 5.84 12.90 2.54
CA GLY A 8 7.17 12.33 2.39
C GLY A 8 7.97 12.94 1.25
N VAL A 9 7.38 13.13 0.08
CA VAL A 9 8.05 13.75 -1.07
C VAL A 9 8.48 15.17 -0.73
N VAL A 10 7.58 15.99 -0.17
CA VAL A 10 7.89 17.37 0.21
C VAL A 10 8.99 17.43 1.27
N TRP A 11 8.90 16.59 2.31
CA TRP A 11 9.90 16.54 3.40
C TRP A 11 11.27 16.09 2.89
N PHE A 12 11.32 15.04 2.07
CA PHE A 12 12.56 14.49 1.56
C PHE A 12 13.25 15.43 0.57
N SER A 13 12.47 16.09 -0.29
CA SER A 13 13.00 17.13 -1.19
C SER A 13 13.56 18.32 -0.42
N LEU A 14 12.88 18.79 0.63
CA LEU A 14 13.37 19.87 1.48
C LEU A 14 14.68 19.48 2.20
N SER A 15 14.72 18.28 2.78
CA SER A 15 15.92 17.72 3.42
C SER A 15 17.08 17.65 2.44
N LEU A 16 16.86 17.17 1.20
CA LEU A 16 17.88 17.11 0.14
C LEU A 16 18.43 18.50 -0.22
N ILE A 17 17.56 19.50 -0.36
CA ILE A 17 17.97 20.88 -0.64
C ILE A 17 18.83 21.42 0.52
N CYS A 18 18.43 21.19 1.77
CA CYS A 18 19.20 21.61 2.93
C CYS A 18 20.57 20.91 3.00
N ILE A 19 20.64 19.61 2.70
CA ILE A 19 21.92 18.88 2.66
C ILE A 19 22.87 19.52 1.66
N PHE A 20 22.42 19.82 0.43
CA PHE A 20 23.26 20.48 -0.56
C PHE A 20 23.62 21.91 -0.18
N ALA A 21 22.68 22.66 0.41
CA ALA A 21 22.94 24.04 0.83
C ALA A 21 23.98 24.14 1.95
N PHE A 22 24.02 23.16 2.86
CA PHE A 22 24.93 23.16 4.00
C PHE A 22 26.18 22.29 3.80
N ALA A 23 26.27 21.52 2.71
CA ALA A 23 27.36 20.56 2.47
C ALA A 23 28.77 21.18 2.60
N ASP A 24 28.96 22.40 2.10
CA ASP A 24 30.26 23.08 2.09
C ASP A 24 30.46 24.03 3.29
N THR A 25 29.38 24.45 3.96
CA THR A 25 29.44 25.45 5.03
C THR A 25 29.36 24.85 6.43
N ASP A 26 28.58 23.78 6.60
CA ASP A 26 28.33 23.14 7.90
C ASP A 26 27.97 21.67 7.70
N ILE A 27 28.99 20.81 7.80
CA ILE A 27 28.87 19.37 7.61
C ILE A 27 27.98 18.75 8.70
N GLU A 28 28.01 19.26 9.93
CA GLU A 28 27.17 18.73 11.02
C GLU A 28 25.69 19.00 10.74
N ALA A 29 25.36 20.21 10.24
CA ALA A 29 24.01 20.54 9.81
C ALA A 29 23.55 19.67 8.64
N ALA A 30 24.41 19.46 7.63
CA ALA A 30 24.09 18.60 6.49
C ALA A 30 23.82 17.15 6.92
N VAL A 31 24.64 16.59 7.81
CA VAL A 31 24.42 15.26 8.39
C VAL A 31 23.12 15.22 9.20
N GLY A 32 22.81 16.27 9.96
CA GLY A 32 21.56 16.40 10.71
C GLY A 32 20.32 16.33 9.81
N TRP A 33 20.33 17.05 8.69
CA TRP A 33 19.24 17.01 7.70
C TRP A 33 19.11 15.63 7.05
N GLY A 34 20.21 14.94 6.78
CA GLY A 34 20.22 13.55 6.30
C GLY A 34 19.61 12.57 7.29
N LEU A 35 19.94 12.73 8.59
CA LEU A 35 19.40 11.89 9.66
C LEU A 35 17.90 12.08 9.83
N LEU A 36 17.41 13.32 9.73
CA LEU A 36 15.97 13.64 9.74
C LEU A 36 15.23 13.06 8.53
N GLY A 37 15.87 13.00 7.36
CA GLY A 37 15.33 12.33 6.17
C GLY A 37 15.16 10.82 6.40
N LEU A 38 16.18 10.17 6.98
CA LEU A 38 16.15 8.75 7.34
C LEU A 38 15.08 8.44 8.40
N ALA A 39 14.95 9.31 9.41
CA ALA A 39 13.96 9.16 10.48
C ALA A 39 12.52 9.11 9.95
N TYR A 40 12.23 9.78 8.83
CA TYR A 40 10.92 9.69 8.16
C TYR A 40 10.82 8.51 7.18
N ALA A 41 11.91 8.18 6.48
CA ALA A 41 11.94 7.10 5.50
C ALA A 41 11.66 5.73 6.12
N VAL A 42 12.21 5.45 7.31
CA VAL A 42 12.07 4.15 7.99
C VAL A 42 10.60 3.85 8.36
N PRO A 43 9.87 4.72 9.09
CA PRO A 43 8.44 4.53 9.34
C PRO A 43 7.62 4.40 8.07
N TYR A 44 7.91 5.22 7.05
CA TYR A 44 7.19 5.18 5.77
C TYR A 44 7.35 3.82 5.07
N ALA A 45 8.56 3.28 5.03
CA ALA A 45 8.83 1.96 4.47
C ALA A 45 8.08 0.85 5.22
N ILE A 46 8.07 0.89 6.56
CA ILE A 46 7.32 -0.08 7.39
C ILE A 46 5.83 -0.03 7.07
N VAL A 47 5.22 1.15 7.04
CA VAL A 47 3.79 1.32 6.71
C VAL A 47 3.51 0.81 5.29
N GLY A 48 4.40 1.07 4.34
CA GLY A 48 4.30 0.56 2.96
C GLY A 48 4.25 -0.97 2.92
N VAL A 49 5.14 -1.65 3.63
CA VAL A 49 5.19 -3.13 3.69
C VAL A 49 3.95 -3.72 4.37
N VAL A 50 3.51 -3.12 5.49
CA VAL A 50 2.35 -3.64 6.23
C VAL A 50 1.05 -3.46 5.43
N THR A 51 0.88 -2.33 4.75
CA THR A 51 -0.33 -2.05 3.95
C THR A 51 -0.41 -2.90 2.68
N THR A 52 0.72 -3.15 2.01
CA THR A 52 0.74 -4.03 0.84
C THR A 52 0.44 -5.50 1.18
N LYS A 53 0.90 -6.00 2.34
CA LYS A 53 0.55 -7.36 2.79
C LYS A 53 -0.94 -7.53 3.05
N LYS A 54 -1.60 -6.57 3.70
CA LYS A 54 -3.04 -6.62 3.95
C LYS A 54 -3.87 -6.59 2.67
N LYS A 55 -3.46 -5.82 1.66
CA LYS A 55 -4.18 -5.75 0.39
C LYS A 55 -4.16 -7.09 -0.36
N LYS A 56 -3.05 -7.84 -0.26
CA LYS A 56 -2.92 -9.15 -0.93
C LYS A 56 -3.86 -10.22 -0.37
N GLU A 57 -4.16 -10.19 0.93
CA GLU A 57 -5.11 -11.14 1.54
C GLU A 57 -6.56 -10.88 1.10
N THR A 58 -6.96 -9.62 0.93
CA THR A 58 -8.32 -9.28 0.51
C THR A 58 -8.60 -9.64 -0.97
N ASP A 59 -7.62 -9.44 -1.85
CA ASP A 59 -7.74 -9.84 -3.26
C ASP A 59 -7.70 -11.38 -3.44
N ALA A 60 -6.88 -12.08 -2.63
CA ALA A 60 -6.83 -13.54 -2.64
C ALA A 60 -8.15 -14.17 -2.15
N SER A 61 -8.76 -13.63 -1.08
CA SER A 61 -10.06 -14.11 -0.56
C SER A 61 -11.17 -14.01 -1.59
N SER A 62 -11.26 -12.87 -2.30
CA SER A 62 -12.31 -12.64 -3.30
C SER A 62 -12.19 -13.61 -4.49
N THR A 63 -10.95 -13.93 -4.89
CA THR A 63 -10.68 -14.90 -5.96
C THR A 63 -10.98 -16.33 -5.53
N GLU A 64 -10.61 -16.72 -4.29
CA GLU A 64 -10.96 -18.03 -3.72
C GLU A 64 -12.48 -18.21 -3.53
N GLU A 65 -13.20 -17.17 -3.12
CA GLU A 65 -14.66 -17.19 -2.99
C GLU A 65 -15.34 -17.38 -4.35
N LEU A 66 -14.84 -16.74 -5.41
CA LEU A 66 -15.33 -16.94 -6.78
C LEU A 66 -15.05 -18.36 -7.30
N LEU A 67 -13.90 -18.95 -6.95
CA LEU A 67 -13.54 -20.33 -7.29
C LEU A 67 -14.47 -21.35 -6.60
N LYS A 68 -14.73 -21.17 -5.30
CA LYS A 68 -15.68 -22.01 -4.54
C LYS A 68 -17.10 -21.91 -5.08
N LEU A 69 -17.53 -20.71 -5.48
CA LEU A 69 -18.83 -20.52 -6.13
C LEU A 69 -18.92 -21.26 -7.47
N HIS A 70 -17.83 -21.29 -8.24
CA HIS A 70 -17.78 -22.00 -9.52
C HIS A 70 -17.89 -23.53 -9.32
N GLU A 71 -17.19 -24.08 -8.31
CA GLU A 71 -17.32 -25.50 -7.96
C GLU A 71 -18.73 -25.89 -7.49
N LEU A 72 -19.40 -25.02 -6.71
CA LEU A 72 -20.78 -25.25 -6.26
C LEU A 72 -21.79 -25.21 -7.41
N LYS A 73 -21.51 -24.40 -8.45
CA LYS A 73 -22.26 -24.39 -9.71
C LYS A 73 -22.05 -25.68 -10.50
N GLU A 74 -20.80 -26.12 -10.68
CA GLU A 74 -20.48 -27.36 -11.41
C GLU A 74 -21.09 -28.60 -10.75
N LYS A 75 -21.19 -28.61 -9.42
CA LYS A 75 -21.84 -29.68 -8.65
C LYS A 75 -23.39 -29.66 -8.75
N ASN A 76 -23.98 -28.78 -9.56
CA ASN A 76 -25.43 -28.63 -9.74
C ASN A 76 -26.18 -28.24 -8.45
N ILE A 77 -25.47 -27.73 -7.43
CA ILE A 77 -26.05 -27.37 -6.12
C ILE A 77 -26.66 -25.96 -6.18
N LEU A 78 -26.12 -25.08 -7.01
CA LEU A 78 -26.66 -23.75 -7.28
C LEU A 78 -27.29 -23.65 -8.66
N THR A 79 -28.46 -23.03 -8.73
CA THR A 79 -29.07 -22.55 -9.98
C THR A 79 -28.31 -21.32 -10.51
N GLU A 80 -28.32 -21.12 -11.83
CA GLU A 80 -27.58 -20.04 -12.51
C GLU A 80 -27.90 -18.65 -11.93
N ASP A 81 -29.15 -18.44 -11.50
CA ASP A 81 -29.62 -17.18 -10.93
C ASP A 81 -28.99 -16.86 -9.56
N GLU A 82 -28.86 -17.86 -8.69
CA GLU A 82 -28.22 -17.69 -7.38
C GLU A 82 -26.69 -17.49 -7.51
N PHE A 83 -26.08 -18.12 -8.50
CA PHE A 83 -24.66 -17.96 -8.79
C PHE A 83 -24.35 -16.55 -9.31
N GLN A 84 -25.17 -16.03 -10.23
CA GLN A 84 -25.02 -14.68 -10.77
C GLN A 84 -25.25 -13.59 -9.71
N ALA A 85 -26.24 -13.79 -8.82
CA ALA A 85 -26.51 -12.87 -7.71
C ALA A 85 -25.32 -12.79 -6.72
N LYS A 86 -24.76 -13.94 -6.31
CA LYS A 86 -23.59 -13.98 -5.42
C LYS A 86 -22.30 -13.48 -6.08
N LYS A 87 -22.09 -13.78 -7.36
CA LYS A 87 -20.95 -13.26 -8.14
C LYS A 87 -20.98 -11.73 -8.22
N ARG A 88 -22.15 -11.13 -8.47
CA ARG A 88 -22.32 -9.68 -8.50
C ARG A 88 -22.13 -9.06 -7.12
N ALA A 89 -22.59 -9.71 -6.06
CA ALA A 89 -22.40 -9.23 -4.69
C ALA A 89 -20.92 -9.22 -4.26
N ILE A 90 -20.12 -10.20 -4.71
CA ILE A 90 -18.69 -10.28 -4.39
C ILE A 90 -17.86 -9.30 -5.23
N LEU A 91 -18.21 -9.10 -6.51
CA LEU A 91 -17.54 -8.13 -7.39
C LEU A 91 -17.90 -6.66 -7.07
N ALA A 92 -19.01 -6.42 -6.38
CA ALA A 92 -19.45 -5.08 -6.00
C ALA A 92 -18.94 -4.62 -4.62
N LYS A 93 -18.20 -5.47 -3.90
CA LYS A 93 -17.61 -5.19 -2.59
C LYS A 93 -16.17 -4.71 -2.72
#